data_AF-A0A920B306-F1
#
_entry.id   AF-A0A920B306-F1
#
_cell.length_a   1.000
_cell.length_b   1.000
_cell.length_c   1.000
_cell.angle_alpha   90.00
_cell.angle_beta   90.00
_cell.angle_gamma   90.00
#
_symmetry.space_group_name_H-M   'P 1'
#
loop_
_entity.id
_entity.type
_entity.pdbx_description
1 polymer ?
#
loop_
_entity_poly.entity_id
_entity_poly.type
_entity_poly.pdbx_seq_one_letter_code
_entity_poly.pdbx_strand_id
1 'polypeptide(L)'
;MGHEIEENSICEKLVKLGCQITDLKDKFLIIPPSWRQDLKIKEDLVEEVGRLLGYEKIPNKAFDLKKNNEASVTSETQKIKRQIKELLVSRNIMEIISWSFQIKMGGKCHRRFR
;
A
#
# COMPACT_ATOMS: atom_id res chain seq x y z
N MET A 1 2.52 -14.83 -3.66
CA MET A 1 1.84 -14.58 -4.95
C MET A 1 0.43 -15.16 -5.00
N GLY A 2 0.13 -16.29 -4.33
CA GLY A 2 -1.23 -16.86 -4.36
C GLY A 2 -1.62 -17.47 -5.71
N HIS A 3 -0.63 -17.66 -6.59
CA HIS A 3 -0.73 -18.22 -7.92
C HIS A 3 0.50 -19.10 -8.15
N GLU A 4 0.30 -20.26 -8.76
CA GLU A 4 1.37 -21.23 -9.08
C GLU A 4 2.04 -20.81 -10.39
N ILE A 5 3.37 -20.76 -10.39
CA ILE A 5 4.16 -20.34 -11.55
C ILE A 5 5.18 -21.43 -11.79
N GLU A 6 5.30 -21.90 -13.03
CA GLU A 6 6.29 -22.93 -13.36
C GLU A 6 7.73 -22.45 -13.13
N GLU A 7 8.55 -23.32 -12.57
CA GLU A 7 9.95 -23.05 -12.21
C GLU A 7 10.78 -22.62 -13.41
N ASN A 8 10.58 -23.24 -14.58
CA ASN A 8 11.24 -22.82 -15.82
C ASN A 8 10.93 -21.35 -16.15
N SER A 9 9.68 -20.93 -15.99
CA SER A 9 9.26 -19.57 -16.27
C SER A 9 9.82 -18.55 -15.26
N ILE A 10 10.13 -18.98 -14.04
CA ILE A 10 10.81 -18.16 -13.02
C ILE A 10 12.27 -17.99 -13.40
N CYS A 11 12.96 -19.09 -13.71
CA CYS A 11 14.38 -19.09 -14.08
C CYS A 11 14.63 -18.25 -15.32
N GLU A 12 13.82 -18.41 -16.38
CA GLU A 12 13.92 -17.60 -17.60
C GLU A 12 13.81 -16.09 -17.32
N LYS A 13 12.91 -15.66 -16.44
CA LYS A 13 12.71 -14.25 -16.10
C LYS A 13 13.88 -13.69 -15.29
N LEU A 14 14.37 -14.45 -14.32
CA LEU A 14 15.50 -14.05 -13.50
C LEU A 14 16.81 -13.99 -14.31
N VAL A 15 17.01 -14.91 -15.26
CA VAL A 15 18.14 -14.85 -16.20
C VAL A 15 18.04 -13.60 -17.10
N LYS A 16 16.84 -13.27 -17.61
CA LYS A 16 16.61 -12.03 -18.37
C LYS A 16 16.93 -10.75 -17.58
N LEU A 17 16.78 -10.80 -16.25
CA LEU A 17 17.16 -9.71 -15.34
C LEU A 17 18.67 -9.61 -15.09
N GLY A 18 19.45 -10.55 -15.60
CA GLY A 18 20.89 -10.63 -15.40
C GLY A 18 21.33 -11.40 -14.15
N CYS A 19 20.41 -12.14 -13.50
CA CYS A 19 20.78 -12.97 -12.35
C CYS A 19 21.43 -14.28 -12.82
N GLN A 20 22.47 -14.71 -12.10
CA GLN A 20 23.04 -16.05 -12.28
C GLN A 20 22.29 -17.02 -11.36
N ILE A 21 21.92 -18.19 -11.90
CA ILE A 21 21.15 -19.20 -11.18
C ILE A 21 21.95 -20.51 -11.18
N THR A 22 22.18 -21.05 -9.99
CA THR A 22 22.78 -22.37 -9.80
C THR A 22 21.76 -23.27 -9.12
N ASP A 23 21.50 -24.42 -9.73
CA ASP A 23 20.57 -25.41 -9.20
C ASP A 23 21.26 -26.26 -8.12
N LEU A 24 20.65 -26.32 -6.93
CA LEU A 24 21.13 -27.06 -5.77
C LEU A 24 20.03 -28.02 -5.29
N LYS A 25 19.67 -29.01 -6.12
CA LYS A 25 18.71 -30.11 -5.87
C LYS A 25 17.31 -29.67 -5.41
N ASP A 26 17.20 -29.10 -4.22
CA ASP A 26 15.95 -28.65 -3.58
C ASP A 26 15.85 -27.12 -3.49
N LYS A 27 16.87 -26.38 -3.95
CA LYS A 27 16.96 -24.91 -3.86
C LYS A 27 17.68 -24.32 -5.07
N PHE A 28 17.34 -23.08 -5.39
CA PHE A 28 18.12 -22.26 -6.33
C PHE A 28 19.01 -21.29 -5.56
N LEU A 29 20.30 -21.26 -5.91
CA LEU A 29 21.20 -20.18 -5.53
C LEU A 29 21.14 -19.11 -6.62
N ILE A 30 20.67 -17.92 -6.25
CA ILE A 30 20.48 -16.80 -7.17
C ILE A 30 21.45 -15.69 -6.79
N ILE A 31 22.32 -15.30 -7.73
CA ILE A 31 23.29 -14.21 -7.57
C ILE A 31 22.80 -13.04 -8.43
N PRO A 32 22.34 -11.94 -7.81
CA PRO A 32 21.91 -10.76 -8.57
C PRO A 32 23.11 -10.04 -9.18
N PRO A 33 22.91 -9.30 -10.30
CA PRO A 33 23.99 -8.53 -10.91
C PRO A 33 24.37 -7.32 -10.05
N SER A 34 25.62 -6.88 -10.17
CA SER A 34 26.20 -5.83 -9.30
C SER A 34 25.51 -4.46 -9.39
N TRP A 35 24.85 -4.15 -10.50
CA TRP A 35 24.12 -2.89 -10.69
C TRP A 35 22.72 -2.89 -10.05
N ARG A 36 22.20 -4.05 -9.64
CA ARG A 36 20.90 -4.20 -8.98
C ARG A 36 21.04 -4.26 -7.47
N GLN A 37 21.20 -3.07 -6.88
CA GLN A 37 21.35 -2.90 -5.43
C GLN A 37 20.03 -3.09 -4.66
N ASP A 38 18.91 -3.09 -5.37
CA ASP A 38 17.54 -3.35 -4.90
C ASP A 38 17.29 -4.83 -4.60
N LEU A 39 18.05 -5.76 -5.21
CA LEU A 39 17.90 -7.20 -4.99
C LEU A 39 18.76 -7.70 -3.83
N LYS A 40 18.21 -7.70 -2.61
CA LYS A 40 18.95 -8.13 -1.39
C LYS A 40 18.33 -9.34 -0.70
N ILE A 41 17.01 -9.45 -0.73
CA ILE A 41 16.26 -10.52 -0.05
C ILE A 41 15.43 -11.31 -1.06
N LYS A 42 14.91 -12.46 -0.61
CA LYS A 42 14.11 -13.35 -1.47
C LYS A 42 12.81 -12.69 -1.94
N GLU A 43 12.25 -11.79 -1.14
CA GLU A 43 11.02 -11.05 -1.44
C GLU A 43 11.20 -10.13 -2.66
N ASP A 44 12.39 -9.53 -2.84
CA ASP A 44 12.69 -8.67 -3.99
C ASP A 44 12.66 -9.48 -5.31
N LEU A 45 13.21 -10.70 -5.28
CA LEU A 45 13.18 -11.62 -6.43
C LEU A 45 11.74 -12.01 -6.78
N VAL A 46 10.92 -12.25 -5.76
CA VAL A 46 9.50 -12.56 -5.94
C VAL A 46 8.78 -11.36 -6.58
N GLU A 47 9.00 -10.14 -6.10
CA GLU A 47 8.43 -8.93 -6.71
C GLU A 47 8.79 -8.79 -8.20
N GLU A 48 10.05 -9.04 -8.55
CA GLU A 48 10.55 -8.90 -9.91
C GLU A 48 9.99 -9.95 -10.87
N VAL A 49 9.83 -11.18 -10.40
CA VAL A 49 9.11 -12.22 -11.15
C VAL A 49 7.67 -11.80 -11.38
N GLY A 50 7.01 -11.21 -10.38
CA GLY A 50 5.66 -10.64 -10.51
C GLY A 50 5.59 -9.49 -11.50
N ARG A 51 6.55 -8.55 -11.45
CA ARG A 51 6.65 -7.40 -12.35
C ARG A 51 6.79 -7.84 -13.81
N LEU A 52 7.67 -8.82 -14.08
CA LEU A 52 7.89 -9.35 -15.42
C LEU A 52 6.77 -10.26 -15.93
N LEU A 53 6.06 -10.96 -15.04
CA LEU A 53 4.81 -11.66 -15.41
C LEU A 53 3.71 -10.69 -15.83
N GLY A 54 3.69 -9.52 -15.17
CA GLY A 54 2.64 -8.52 -15.26
C GLY A 54 1.60 -8.73 -14.16
N TYR A 55 1.33 -7.69 -13.37
CA TYR A 55 0.40 -7.76 -12.25
C TYR A 55 -1.04 -8.11 -12.67
N GLU A 56 -1.42 -7.79 -13.90
CA GLU A 56 -2.73 -8.12 -14.47
C GLU A 56 -2.99 -9.63 -14.54
N LYS A 57 -1.93 -10.44 -14.62
CA LYS A 57 -2.05 -11.91 -14.67
C LYS A 57 -2.19 -12.55 -13.30
N ILE A 58 -1.99 -11.80 -12.21
CA ILE A 58 -2.12 -12.33 -10.86
C ILE A 58 -3.61 -12.38 -10.51
N PRO A 59 -4.16 -13.55 -10.14
CA PRO A 59 -5.57 -13.69 -9.84
C PRO A 59 -5.95 -12.84 -8.63
N ASN A 60 -7.04 -12.09 -8.76
CA ASN A 60 -7.62 -11.35 -7.65
C ASN A 60 -8.42 -12.31 -6.75
N LYS A 61 -7.72 -12.96 -5.81
CA LYS A 61 -8.34 -13.83 -4.81
C LYS A 61 -8.58 -13.03 -3.54
N ALA A 62 -9.86 -12.88 -3.16
CA ALA A 62 -10.21 -12.32 -1.88
C ALA A 62 -9.62 -13.17 -0.74
N PHE A 63 -9.12 -12.52 0.30
CA PHE A 63 -8.69 -13.21 1.51
C PHE A 63 -9.88 -13.87 2.19
N ASP A 64 -9.78 -15.16 2.47
CA ASP A 64 -10.75 -15.88 3.29
C ASP A 64 -10.51 -15.52 4.75
N LEU A 65 -10.98 -14.33 5.14
CA LEU A 65 -11.06 -13.94 6.52
C LEU A 65 -12.26 -14.70 7.09
N LYS A 66 -11.99 -15.74 7.91
CA LYS A 66 -13.03 -16.39 8.72
C LYS A 66 -13.82 -15.29 9.41
N LYS A 67 -15.08 -15.11 8.97
CA LYS A 67 -15.98 -14.10 9.50
C LYS A 67 -16.26 -14.42 10.97
N ASN A 68 -15.47 -13.87 11.87
CA ASN A 68 -15.90 -13.67 13.25
C ASN A 68 -16.96 -12.57 13.17
N ASN A 69 -18.23 -12.97 13.04
CA ASN A 69 -19.40 -12.11 12.82
C ASN A 69 -19.75 -11.20 14.03
N GLU A 70 -18.80 -10.77 14.86
CA GLU A 70 -19.13 -10.14 16.15
C GLU A 70 -18.35 -8.86 16.48
N ALA A 71 -17.67 -8.23 15.54
CA ALA A 71 -17.18 -6.87 15.75
C ALA A 71 -18.09 -5.89 15.02
N SER A 72 -18.88 -5.10 15.77
CA SER A 72 -19.47 -3.87 15.23
C SER A 72 -18.33 -3.03 14.65
N VAL A 73 -18.23 -3.00 13.31
CA VAL A 73 -17.14 -2.35 12.56
C VAL A 73 -17.02 -0.85 12.88
N THR A 74 -18.00 -0.28 13.57
CA THR A 74 -18.11 1.14 13.88
C THR A 74 -18.14 1.37 15.39
N SER A 75 -17.18 2.17 15.89
CA SER A 75 -17.17 2.66 17.27
C SER A 75 -18.41 3.53 17.55
N GLU A 76 -18.88 3.55 18.78
CA GLU A 76 -20.02 4.39 19.19
C GLU A 76 -19.80 5.87 18.87
N THR A 77 -18.56 6.35 19.04
CA THR A 77 -18.17 7.73 18.68
C THR A 77 -18.36 8.03 17.19
N GLN A 78 -18.12 7.06 16.32
CA GLN A 78 -18.31 7.21 14.87
C GLN A 78 -19.79 7.25 14.51
N LYS A 79 -20.64 6.47 15.21
CA LYS A 79 -22.11 6.50 15.04
C LYS A 79 -22.68 7.86 15.43
N ILE A 80 -22.30 8.35 16.60
CA ILE A 80 -22.76 9.66 17.11
C ILE A 80 -22.32 10.78 16.16
N LYS A 81 -21.06 10.77 15.71
CA LYS A 81 -20.57 11.77 14.73
C LYS A 81 -21.40 11.77 13.46
N ARG A 82 -21.79 10.59 12.95
CA ARG A 82 -22.66 10.46 11.77
C ARG A 82 -24.05 11.03 12.03
N GLN A 83 -24.66 10.70 13.17
CA GLN A 83 -25.98 11.22 13.55
C GLN A 83 -25.99 12.76 13.68
N ILE A 84 -24.95 13.34 14.29
CA ILE A 84 -24.81 14.79 14.41
C ILE A 84 -24.71 15.44 13.02
N LYS A 85 -23.93 14.85 12.10
CA LYS A 85 -23.83 15.36 10.72
C LYS A 85 -25.19 15.32 10.01
N GLU A 86 -25.91 14.21 10.08
CA GLU A 86 -27.25 14.06 9.49
C GLU A 86 -28.24 15.09 10.05
N LEU A 87 -28.18 15.36 11.36
CA LEU A 87 -29.00 16.36 12.04
C LEU A 87 -28.68 17.81 11.61
N LEU A 88 -27.42 18.11 11.34
CA LEU A 88 -27.02 19.45 10.85
C LEU A 88 -27.46 19.64 9.39
N VAL A 89 -27.31 18.61 8.56
CA VAL A 89 -27.75 18.62 7.16
C VAL A 89 -29.28 18.82 7.08
N SER A 90 -30.06 18.16 7.94
CA SER A 90 -31.52 18.35 7.96
C SER A 90 -31.96 19.76 8.35
N ARG A 91 -31.07 20.55 8.95
CA ARG A 91 -31.24 21.98 9.25
C ARG A 91 -30.61 22.90 8.20
N ASN A 92 -30.31 22.38 7.01
CA ASN A 92 -29.74 23.12 5.89
C ASN A 92 -28.33 23.70 6.16
N ILE A 93 -27.56 23.06 7.05
CA ILE A 93 -26.16 23.40 7.33
C ILE A 93 -25.25 22.53 6.45
N MET A 94 -24.23 23.16 5.84
CA MET A 94 -23.26 22.47 4.97
C MET A 94 -21.96 22.14 5.71
N GLU A 95 -21.40 20.95 5.45
CA GLU A 95 -20.08 20.56 5.95
C GLU A 95 -18.97 21.20 5.10
N ILE A 96 -17.98 21.83 5.75
CA ILE A 96 -16.80 22.42 5.10
C ILE A 96 -15.55 21.74 5.67
N ILE A 97 -14.65 21.28 4.79
CA ILE A 97 -13.34 20.73 5.19
C ILE A 97 -12.29 21.83 4.97
N SER A 98 -11.77 22.37 6.07
CA SER A 98 -10.74 23.42 6.05
C SER A 98 -9.34 22.88 6.30
N TRP A 99 -8.32 23.66 5.94
CA TRP A 99 -6.92 23.36 6.26
C TRP A 99 -6.71 23.26 7.77
N SER A 100 -5.98 22.23 8.21
CA SER A 100 -5.65 22.00 9.63
C SER A 100 -4.71 23.07 10.20
N PHE A 101 -3.87 23.67 9.35
CA PHE A 101 -2.97 24.76 9.74
C PHE A 101 -3.51 26.08 9.20
N GLN A 102 -3.68 27.04 10.11
CA GLN A 102 -4.16 28.38 9.81
C GLN A 102 -3.09 29.40 10.19
N ILE A 103 -3.01 30.48 9.42
CA ILE A 103 -2.11 31.58 9.72
C ILE A 103 -2.56 32.22 11.03
N LYS A 104 -1.62 32.43 11.96
CA LYS A 104 -1.88 33.15 13.21
C LYS A 104 -2.12 34.63 12.89
N MET A 105 -3.39 35.01 12.76
CA MET A 105 -3.78 36.41 12.64
C MET A 105 -3.65 37.08 14.01
N GLY A 106 -2.53 37.77 14.26
CA GLY A 106 -2.33 38.51 15.52
C GLY A 106 -0.90 38.74 15.96
N GLY A 107 -0.05 39.34 15.10
CA GLY A 107 1.13 40.08 15.55
C GLY A 107 0.83 41.57 15.49
N LYS A 108 0.75 42.27 16.63
CA LYS A 108 0.52 43.72 16.66
C LYS A 108 1.63 44.44 15.87
N CYS A 109 1.32 44.89 14.66
CA CYS A 109 2.21 45.73 13.87
C CYS A 109 2.28 47.11 14.53
N HIS A 110 3.23 47.30 15.46
CA HIS A 110 3.60 48.65 15.92
C HIS A 110 4.45 49.30 14.83
N ARG A 111 3.81 49.76 13.75
CA ARG A 111 4.44 50.69 12.82
C ARG A 111 4.49 52.05 13.50
N ARG A 112 5.62 52.31 14.15
CA ARG A 112 6.02 53.65 14.62
C ARG A 112 6.36 54.45 13.36
N PHE A 113 5.41 55.27 12.90
CA PHE A 113 5.67 56.26 11.85
C PHE A 113 6.76 57.21 12.36
N ARG A 114 7.85 57.31 11.59
CA ARG A 114 8.81 58.41 11.65
C ARG A 114 8.41 59.43 10.61
#